data_AF-A0A5K0X7N6-F1
#
_entry.id   AF-A0A5K0X7N6-F1
#
_cell.length_a   1.000
_cell.length_b   1.000
_cell.length_c   1.000
_cell.angle_alpha   90.00
_cell.angle_beta   90.00
_cell.angle_gamma   90.00
#
_symmetry.space_group_name_H-M   'P 1'
#
loop_
_entity.id
_entity.type
_entity.pdbx_description
1 polymer ?
#
loop_
_entity_poly.entity_id
_entity_poly.type
_entity_poly.pdbx_seq_one_letter_code
_entity_poly.pdbx_strand_id
1 'polypeptide(L)' 'LKKSLSAVFSQFGKILEVLAFKTLKHRGQAWVVFEDVTSATNALRQMQGFPFYDKPM' A
#
# COMPACT_ATOMS: atom_id res chain seq x y z
N LEU A 1 5.55 -6.91 -5.65
CA LEU A 1 4.84 -5.63 -5.38
C LEU A 1 3.44 -5.85 -4.84
N LYS A 2 2.44 -6.27 -5.63
CA LYS A 2 1.06 -6.47 -5.12
C LYS A 2 0.97 -7.40 -3.90
N LYS A 3 1.63 -8.57 -3.96
CA LYS A 3 1.66 -9.53 -2.83
C LYS A 3 2.32 -8.94 -1.58
N SER A 4 3.48 -8.29 -1.75
CA SER A 4 4.22 -7.65 -0.67
C SER A 4 3.42 -6.50 -0.02
N LEU A 5 2.78 -5.64 -0.84
CA LEU A 5 1.92 -4.57 -0.35
C LEU A 5 0.72 -5.15 0.41
N SER A 6 0.06 -6.17 -0.14
CA SER A 6 -1.06 -6.81 0.57
C SER A 6 -0.61 -7.37 1.93
N ALA A 7 0.55 -8.03 2.00
CA ALA A 7 1.07 -8.58 3.25
C ALA A 7 1.46 -7.51 4.29
N VAL A 8 2.01 -6.38 3.86
CA VAL A 8 2.39 -5.27 4.75
C VAL A 8 1.17 -4.49 5.21
N PHE A 9 0.19 -4.29 4.34
CA PHE A 9 -0.97 -3.46 4.62
C PHE A 9 -2.14 -4.22 5.26
N SER A 10 -2.16 -5.56 5.20
CA SER A 10 -3.23 -6.37 5.79
C SER A 10 -3.30 -6.25 7.31
N GLN A 11 -2.23 -5.80 7.97
CA GLN A 11 -2.22 -5.54 9.41
C GLN A 11 -3.10 -4.35 9.83
N PHE A 12 -3.38 -3.41 8.92
CA PHE A 12 -4.16 -2.22 9.22
C PHE A 12 -5.66 -2.40 9.03
N GLY A 13 -6.08 -3.42 8.28
CA GLY A 13 -7.48 -3.70 8.01
C GLY A 13 -7.67 -4.58 6.78
N LYS A 14 -8.94 -4.88 6.48
CA LYS A 14 -9.31 -5.68 5.31
C LYS A 14 -9.08 -4.90 4.02
N ILE A 15 -8.27 -5.49 3.14
CA ILE A 15 -7.97 -4.95 1.82
C ILE A 15 -8.98 -5.53 0.81
N LEU A 16 -9.64 -4.65 0.07
CA LEU A 16 -10.51 -5.02 -1.05
C LEU A 16 -9.69 -5.31 -2.31
N GLU A 17 -8.74 -4.42 -2.63
CA GLU A 17 -7.92 -4.57 -3.83
C GLU A 17 -6.55 -3.87 -3.71
N VAL A 18 -5.56 -4.41 -4.41
CA VAL A 18 -4.26 -3.75 -4.61
C VAL A 18 -3.99 -3.56 -6.11
N LEU A 19 -4.00 -2.29 -6.53
CA LEU A 19 -3.71 -1.86 -7.89
C LEU A 19 -2.24 -1.46 -7.98
N ALA A 20 -1.52 -2.04 -8.93
CA ALA A 20 -0.14 -1.69 -9.23
C ALA A 20 0.10 -2.03 -10.70
N PHE A 21 0.47 -1.02 -11.47
CA PHE A 21 0.63 -1.13 -12.91
C PHE A 21 2.13 -1.08 -13.28
N LYS A 22 2.49 -1.78 -14.35
CA LYS A 22 3.88 -1.82 -14.84
C LYS A 22 4.15 -0.80 -15.96
N THR A 23 3.15 -0.01 -16.34
CA THR A 23 3.29 0.99 -17.41
C THR A 23 4.22 2.12 -16.97
N LEU A 24 4.89 2.76 -17.93
CA LEU A 24 5.88 3.81 -17.66
C LEU A 24 5.33 4.93 -16.76
N LYS A 25 4.07 5.33 -16.99
CA LYS A 25 3.36 6.37 -16.24
C LYS A 25 3.08 6.01 -14.77
N HIS A 26 2.88 4.72 -14.47
CA HIS A 26 2.45 4.26 -13.14
C HIS A 26 3.54 3.47 -12.41
N ARG A 27 4.75 3.38 -12.98
CA ARG A 27 5.87 2.68 -12.38
C ARG A 27 6.27 3.39 -11.08
N GLY A 28 6.34 2.62 -9.99
CA GLY A 28 6.65 3.14 -8.66
C GLY A 28 5.43 3.61 -7.88
N GLN A 29 4.23 3.50 -8.44
CA GLN A 29 2.97 3.82 -7.76
C GLN A 29 2.15 2.56 -7.53
N ALA A 30 1.41 2.56 -6.42
CA ALA A 30 0.44 1.53 -6.11
C ALA A 30 -0.71 2.16 -5.32
N TRP A 31 -1.89 1.53 -5.41
CA TRP A 31 -3.08 1.90 -4.66
C TRP A 31 -3.53 0.69 -3.87
N VAL A 32 -3.75 0.87 -2.57
CA VAL A 32 -4.31 -0.13 -1.67
C VAL A 32 -5.69 0.37 -1.27
N VAL A 33 -6.72 -0.40 -1.63
CA VAL A 33 -8.12 -0.08 -1.35
C VAL A 33 -8.54 -0.85 -0.11
N PHE A 34 -8.83 -0.13 0.97
CA PHE A 34 -9.36 -0.70 2.20
C PHE A 34 -10.89 -0.68 2.22
N GLU A 35 -11.49 -1.58 2.99
CA GLU A 35 -12.95 -1.57 3.24
C GLU A 35 -13.38 -0.36 4.08
N ASP A 36 -12.51 0.09 5.01
CA ASP A 36 -12.81 1.17 5.94
C ASP A 36 -11.80 2.33 5.88
N VAL A 37 -12.30 3.55 6.07
CA VAL A 37 -11.53 4.80 6.05
C VAL A 37 -10.58 4.90 7.24
N THR A 38 -10.96 4.35 8.40
CA THR A 38 -10.06 4.40 9.57
C THR A 38 -8.83 3.52 9.35
N SER A 39 -9.01 2.36 8.71
CA SER A 39 -7.91 1.45 8.31
C SER A 39 -6.94 2.17 7.36
N ALA A 40 -7.46 2.86 6.34
CA ALA A 40 -6.65 3.64 5.41
C ALA A 40 -5.88 4.78 6.09
N THR A 41 -6.53 5.49 7.02
CA THR A 41 -5.91 6.60 7.77
C THR A 41 -4.80 6.11 8.69
N ASN A 42 -5.02 4.99 9.38
CA ASN A 42 -4.02 4.37 10.25
C ASN A 42 -2.82 3.87 9.44
N ALA A 43 -3.06 3.21 8.30
CA ALA A 43 -2.02 2.76 7.39
C ALA A 43 -1.16 3.94 6.91
N LEU A 44 -1.78 5.05 6.50
CA LEU A 44 -1.07 6.24 6.04
C LEU A 44 -0.15 6.81 7.13
N ARG A 45 -0.65 6.95 8.35
CA ARG A 45 0.13 7.53 9.46
C ARG A 45 1.33 6.69 9.87
N GLN A 46 1.21 5.36 9.79
CA GLN A 46 2.25 4.44 10.24
C GLN A 46 3.25 4.07 9.14
N MET A 47 2.82 4.05 7.88
CA MET A 47 3.64 3.61 6.75
C MET A 47 4.37 4.76 6.05
N GLN A 48 4.07 6.02 6.39
CA GLN A 48 4.75 7.18 5.83
C GLN A 48 6.26 7.12 6.14
N GLY A 49 7.10 7.01 5.11
CA GLY A 49 8.56 6.91 5.26
C GLY A 49 9.06 5.53 5.69
N PHE A 50 8.18 4.50 5.72
CA PHE A 50 8.60 3.13 6.01
C PHE A 50 9.57 2.64 4.91
N PRO A 51 10.74 2.06 5.28
CA PRO A 51 11.67 1.52 4.29
C PRO A 51 11.09 0.30 3.58
N PHE A 52 10.86 0.41 2.27
CA PHE A 52 10.32 -0.65 1.45
C PHE A 52 11.17 -0.83 0.19
N TYR A 53 11.82 -2.00 0.08
CA TYR A 53 12.81 -2.28 -0.97
C TYR A 53 13.88 -1.17 -1.05
N ASP A 54 14.48 -0.84 0.09
CA ASP A 54 15.55 0.17 0.24
C ASP A 54 15.17 1.60 -0.17
N LYS A 55 13.86 1.88 -0.29
CA LYS A 55 13.33 3.22 -0.56
C LYS A 55 12.26 3.59 0.47
N PRO A 56 12.22 4.83 0.96
CA PRO A 56 11.12 5.29 1.79
C PRO A 56 9.83 5.28 0.97
N MET A 57 8.75 4.77 1.58
CA MET A 57 7.40 4.73 1.01
C MET A 57 6.67 6.06 1.17
#